data_AF-C0ENF8-F1
#
_entry.id   AF-C0ENF8-F1
#
_cell.length_a   1.000
_cell.length_b   1.000
_cell.length_c   1.000
_cell.angle_alpha   90.00
_cell.angle_beta   90.00
_cell.angle_gamma   90.00
#
_symmetry.space_group_name_H-M   'P 1'
#
loop_
_entity.id
_entity.type
_entity.pdbx_description
1 polymer ?
#
loop_
_entity_poly.entity_id
_entity_poly.type
_entity_poly.pdbx_seq_one_letter_code
_entity_poly.pdbx_strand_id
1 'polypeptide(L)'
;MKSGKIPFVGASDSNNGITAFIANKNASLDKDVLGVNYNGSVVENFYHPYECLFSDDVKRLKIKSKQAGKYACLFLKTMILKQKSKYQYGYKFNATRMAKQKILLPVNADNQPDWMNIERFMQRIELEKIVCYLKSRQQIQFPCKTV
;
A
#
# COMPACT_ATOMS: atom_id res chain seq x y z
N MET A 1 4.41 -25.70 1.41
CA MET A 1 3.24 -24.87 1.79
C MET A 1 1.98 -25.71 1.64
N LYS A 2 1.03 -25.67 2.57
CA LYS A 2 -0.27 -26.34 2.40
C LYS A 2 -1.24 -25.37 1.72
N SER A 3 -1.90 -25.80 0.64
CA SER A 3 -2.90 -24.97 -0.06
C SER A 3 -4.04 -24.55 0.88
N GLY A 4 -4.55 -23.33 0.72
CA GLY A 4 -5.61 -22.79 1.57
C GLY A 4 -6.15 -21.45 1.07
N LYS A 5 -6.69 -20.63 1.99
CA LYS A 5 -7.36 -19.36 1.66
C LYS A 5 -6.64 -18.11 2.18
N ILE A 6 -5.59 -18.26 2.99
CA ILE A 6 -4.85 -17.11 3.54
C ILE A 6 -3.84 -16.66 2.49
N PRO A 7 -3.87 -15.39 2.04
CA PRO A 7 -2.88 -14.87 1.11
C PRO A 7 -1.48 -14.94 1.72
N PHE A 8 -0.51 -15.40 0.93
CA PHE A 8 0.90 -15.37 1.26
C PHE A 8 1.59 -14.30 0.41
N VAL A 9 2.12 -13.28 1.07
CA VAL A 9 2.77 -12.13 0.47
C VAL A 9 4.26 -12.43 0.34
N GLY A 10 4.73 -12.51 -0.90
CA GLY A 10 6.14 -12.65 -1.26
C GLY A 10 6.69 -11.38 -1.91
N ALA A 11 7.99 -11.39 -2.22
CA ALA A 11 8.69 -10.23 -2.79
C ALA A 11 8.48 -10.03 -4.30
N SER A 12 7.21 -10.00 -4.72
CA SER A 12 6.77 -9.72 -6.09
C SER A 12 6.32 -8.27 -6.24
N ASP A 13 6.43 -7.73 -7.45
CA ASP A 13 5.87 -6.43 -7.88
C ASP A 13 4.44 -6.54 -8.43
N SER A 14 3.92 -7.75 -8.52
CA SER A 14 2.68 -8.08 -9.21
C SER A 14 1.64 -8.60 -8.23
N ASN A 15 0.36 -8.52 -8.60
CA ASN A 15 -0.75 -9.10 -7.84
C ASN A 15 -0.77 -8.71 -6.33
N ASN A 16 -0.46 -7.44 -6.03
CA ASN A 16 -0.30 -6.95 -4.66
C ASN A 16 0.71 -7.75 -3.80
N GLY A 17 1.74 -8.34 -4.42
CA GLY A 17 2.72 -9.19 -3.74
C GLY A 17 2.20 -10.58 -3.36
N ILE A 18 0.95 -10.94 -3.67
CA ILE A 18 0.40 -12.26 -3.35
C ILE A 18 0.97 -13.29 -4.32
N THR A 19 1.75 -14.24 -3.81
CA THR A 19 2.39 -15.30 -4.60
C THR A 19 1.74 -16.67 -4.41
N ALA A 20 0.97 -16.86 -3.34
CA ALA A 20 0.23 -18.09 -3.07
C ALA A 20 -0.95 -17.87 -2.12
N PHE A 21 -1.83 -18.87 -2.01
CA PHE A 21 -2.82 -18.97 -0.96
C PHE A 21 -2.59 -20.24 -0.15
N ILE A 22 -2.49 -20.11 1.17
CA ILE A 22 -2.05 -21.19 2.06
C ILE A 22 -2.99 -21.37 3.26
N ALA A 23 -2.91 -22.54 3.89
CA ALA A 23 -3.66 -22.85 5.12
C ALA A 23 -2.81 -22.74 6.39
N ASN A 24 -1.48 -22.61 6.25
CA ASN A 24 -0.57 -22.45 7.37
C ASN A 24 -0.88 -21.16 8.15
N LYS A 25 -0.49 -21.11 9.43
CA LYS A 25 -0.40 -19.87 10.23
C LYS A 25 0.94 -19.87 10.97
N ASN A 26 1.54 -18.70 11.10
CA ASN A 26 2.75 -18.49 11.89
C ASN A 26 2.79 -17.04 12.38
N ALA A 27 3.88 -16.63 13.04
CA ALA A 27 4.05 -15.30 13.61
C ALA A 27 4.11 -14.16 12.57
N SER A 28 4.20 -14.47 11.27
CA SER A 28 4.11 -13.47 10.21
C SER A 28 2.67 -13.03 9.90
N LEU A 29 1.64 -13.72 10.44
CA LEU A 29 0.24 -13.39 10.18
C LEU A 29 -0.04 -11.96 10.65
N ASP A 30 -0.53 -11.11 9.76
CA ASP A 30 -0.82 -9.71 10.08
C ASP A 30 -1.92 -9.14 9.16
N LYS A 31 -2.45 -7.98 9.54
CA LYS A 31 -3.42 -7.19 8.78
C LYS A 31 -3.23 -5.70 9.06
N ASP A 32 -3.78 -4.89 8.18
CA ASP A 32 -3.68 -3.42 8.23
C ASP A 32 -2.21 -2.96 8.25
N VAL A 33 -1.43 -3.50 7.31
CA VAL A 33 0.01 -3.25 7.19
C VAL A 33 0.39 -2.92 5.75
N LEU A 34 1.50 -2.20 5.61
CA LEU A 34 2.19 -2.06 4.34
C LEU A 34 3.31 -3.12 4.28
N GLY A 35 3.19 -4.08 3.36
CA GLY A 35 4.26 -5.03 3.05
C GLY A 35 5.24 -4.37 2.09
N VAL A 36 6.52 -4.28 2.49
CA VAL A 36 7.60 -3.63 1.71
C VAL A 36 8.67 -4.66 1.38
N ASN A 37 8.89 -4.90 0.09
CA ASN A 37 9.88 -5.83 -0.40
C ASN A 37 11.28 -5.27 -0.13
N TYR A 38 12.10 -5.97 0.66
CA TYR A 38 13.51 -5.60 0.80
C TYR A 38 14.43 -6.37 -0.17
N ASN A 39 13.95 -7.51 -0.67
CA ASN A 39 14.61 -8.37 -1.66
C ASN A 39 13.69 -8.54 -2.88
N GLY A 40 14.10 -9.35 -3.88
CA GLY A 40 13.29 -9.60 -5.08
C GLY A 40 12.98 -8.30 -5.83
N SER A 41 11.71 -7.99 -6.02
CA SER A 41 11.26 -6.68 -6.52
C SER A 41 11.42 -5.60 -5.44
N VAL A 42 12.67 -5.15 -5.22
CA VAL A 42 13.06 -4.24 -4.13
C VAL A 42 12.25 -2.94 -4.14
N VAL A 43 11.82 -2.51 -2.94
CA VAL A 43 11.01 -1.31 -2.62
C VAL A 43 9.54 -1.41 -3.04
N GLU A 44 9.17 -2.35 -3.92
CA GLU A 44 7.76 -2.58 -4.21
C GLU A 44 6.99 -2.91 -2.95
N ASN A 45 5.81 -2.31 -2.84
CA ASN A 45 5.07 -2.36 -1.59
C ASN A 45 3.56 -2.20 -1.78
N PHE A 46 2.83 -2.91 -0.93
CA PHE A 46 1.39 -3.06 -1.03
C PHE A 46 0.73 -2.98 0.34
N TYR A 47 -0.44 -2.35 0.38
CA TYR A 47 -1.25 -2.25 1.59
C TYR A 47 -2.19 -3.44 1.67
N HIS A 48 -2.21 -4.09 2.83
CA HIS A 48 -2.99 -5.30 3.09
C HIS A 48 -4.01 -5.04 4.21
N PRO A 49 -5.25 -4.65 3.88
CA PRO A 49 -6.31 -4.44 4.88
C PRO A 49 -6.87 -5.76 5.44
N TYR A 50 -6.48 -6.90 4.87
CA TYR A 50 -6.93 -8.25 5.23
C TYR A 50 -5.81 -9.05 5.88
N GLU A 51 -6.19 -10.13 6.58
CA GLU A 51 -5.22 -11.07 7.15
C GLU A 51 -4.42 -11.78 6.06
N CYS A 52 -3.10 -11.71 6.16
CA CYS A 52 -2.18 -12.39 5.27
C CYS A 52 -0.87 -12.76 5.99
N LEU A 53 -0.15 -13.71 5.42
CA LEU A 53 1.17 -14.14 5.88
C LEU A 53 2.23 -13.50 5.01
N PHE A 54 3.41 -13.26 5.57
CA PHE A 54 4.50 -12.58 4.87
C PHE A 54 5.72 -13.49 4.80
N SER A 55 6.36 -13.55 3.64
CA SER A 55 7.68 -14.14 3.52
C SER A 55 8.71 -13.28 4.26
N ASP A 56 9.87 -13.86 4.57
CA ASP A 56 10.93 -13.12 5.25
C ASP A 56 11.41 -11.92 4.43
N ASP A 57 11.37 -12.02 3.09
CA ASP A 57 11.75 -10.99 2.11
C ASP A 57 10.86 -9.73 2.11
N VAL A 58 9.72 -9.78 2.80
CA VAL A 58 8.76 -8.67 2.89
C VAL A 58 8.71 -8.15 4.32
N LYS A 59 9.06 -6.87 4.52
CA LYS A 59 8.98 -6.23 5.84
C LYS A 59 7.61 -5.58 6.02
N ARG A 60 7.02 -5.80 7.20
CA ARG A 60 5.72 -5.24 7.58
C ARG A 60 5.92 -3.89 8.25
N LEU A 61 5.35 -2.83 7.66
CA LEU A 61 5.36 -1.48 8.21
C LEU A 61 3.96 -1.15 8.75
N LYS A 62 3.91 -0.74 10.03
CA LYS A 62 2.72 -0.20 10.70
C LYS A 62 2.95 1.24 11.12
N ILE A 63 1.94 2.09 10.87
CA ILE A 63 1.94 3.46 11.36
C ILE A 63 1.50 3.42 12.84
N LYS A 64 2.27 4.05 13.73
CA LYS A 64 1.99 4.03 15.18
C LYS A 64 0.85 4.98 15.58
N SER A 65 0.54 5.96 14.73
CA SER A 65 -0.53 6.93 14.98
C SER A 65 -1.90 6.29 14.82
N LYS A 66 -2.78 6.45 15.82
CA LYS A 66 -4.17 6.00 15.76
C LYS A 66 -5.03 6.78 14.74
N GLN A 67 -4.55 7.94 14.29
CA GLN A 67 -5.22 8.75 13.26
C GLN A 67 -4.92 8.27 11.84
N ALA A 68 -3.98 7.34 11.68
CA ALA A 68 -3.59 6.83 10.38
C ALA A 68 -4.43 5.60 10.00
N GLY A 69 -5.28 5.75 8.98
CA GLY A 69 -6.06 4.66 8.40
C GLY A 69 -5.55 4.19 7.03
N LYS A 70 -6.42 3.50 6.28
CA LYS A 70 -6.19 3.02 4.90
C LYS A 70 -5.48 4.06 4.03
N TYR A 71 -5.99 5.30 4.00
CA TYR A 71 -5.47 6.35 3.13
C TYR A 71 -4.05 6.80 3.51
N ALA A 72 -3.69 6.75 4.80
CA ALA A 72 -2.33 7.02 5.23
C ALA A 72 -1.36 5.94 4.72
N CYS A 73 -1.74 4.66 4.79
CA CYS A 73 -0.95 3.56 4.24
C CYS A 73 -0.77 3.67 2.71
N LEU A 74 -1.84 4.01 1.99
CA LEU A 74 -1.80 4.23 0.53
C LEU A 74 -0.93 5.44 0.16
N PHE A 75 -0.96 6.51 0.93
CA PHE A 75 -0.10 7.66 0.73
C PHE A 75 1.38 7.29 0.98
N LEU A 76 1.66 6.59 2.09
CA LEU A 76 3.00 6.10 2.41
C LEU A 76 3.55 5.16 1.34
N LYS A 77 2.70 4.30 0.75
CA LYS A 77 3.09 3.47 -0.38
C LYS A 77 3.73 4.29 -1.48
N THR A 78 3.07 5.37 -1.89
CA THR A 78 3.58 6.27 -2.93
C THR A 78 4.88 6.96 -2.50
N MET A 79 4.97 7.40 -1.24
CA MET A 79 6.18 8.07 -0.73
C MET A 79 7.40 7.14 -0.67
N ILE A 80 7.19 5.88 -0.29
CA ILE A 80 8.23 4.84 -0.27
C ILE A 80 8.64 4.48 -1.70
N LEU A 81 7.67 4.31 -2.61
CA LEU A 81 7.95 3.97 -4.00
C LEU A 81 8.79 5.05 -4.70
N LYS A 82 8.59 6.34 -4.36
CA LYS A 82 9.44 7.45 -4.83
C LYS A 82 10.91 7.31 -4.42
N GLN A 83 11.25 6.47 -3.44
CA GLN A 83 12.63 6.19 -3.03
C GLN A 83 13.27 5.04 -3.81
N LYS A 84 12.51 4.34 -4.66
CA LYS A 84 12.95 3.09 -5.33
C LYS A 84 14.25 3.25 -6.12
N SER A 85 14.48 4.38 -6.78
CA SER A 85 15.69 4.65 -7.58
C SER A 85 17.00 4.59 -6.79
N LYS A 86 16.96 4.67 -5.45
CA LYS A 86 18.13 4.55 -4.57
C LYS A 86 18.56 3.10 -4.33
N TYR A 87 17.70 2.15 -4.65
CA TYR A 87 17.86 0.76 -4.28
C TYR A 87 17.76 -0.15 -5.49
N GLN A 88 18.53 -1.23 -5.45
CA GLN A 88 18.61 -2.22 -6.52
C GLN A 88 19.02 -3.58 -5.94
N TYR A 89 19.12 -4.62 -6.76
CA TYR A 89 19.45 -5.96 -6.28
C TYR A 89 20.76 -6.01 -5.46
N GLY A 90 21.82 -5.33 -5.92
CA GLY A 90 23.09 -5.21 -5.20
C GLY A 90 23.05 -4.23 -4.01
N TYR A 91 22.02 -3.37 -3.93
CA TYR A 91 21.85 -2.37 -2.88
C TYR A 91 20.43 -2.42 -2.32
N LYS A 92 20.13 -3.52 -1.63
CA LYS A 92 18.80 -3.88 -1.12
C LYS A 92 18.25 -2.88 -0.11
N PHE A 93 16.93 -2.72 -0.07
CA PHE A 93 16.25 -1.86 0.90
C PHE A 93 16.02 -2.57 2.24
N ASN A 94 17.07 -3.12 2.87
CA ASN A 94 16.96 -3.91 4.10
C ASN A 94 16.44 -3.11 5.31
N ALA A 95 16.10 -3.80 6.41
CA ALA A 95 15.51 -3.18 7.60
C ALA A 95 16.35 -2.01 8.17
N THR A 96 17.68 -2.15 8.21
CA THR A 96 18.58 -1.08 8.66
C THR A 96 18.51 0.16 7.77
N ARG A 97 18.40 -0.02 6.45
CA ARG A 97 18.24 1.10 5.50
C ARG A 97 16.83 1.68 5.53
N MET A 98 15.80 0.85 5.66
CA MET A 98 14.42 1.31 5.87
C MET A 98 14.32 2.23 7.09
N ALA A 99 14.93 1.83 8.21
CA ALA A 99 14.92 2.64 9.44
C ALA A 99 15.63 4.00 9.30
N LYS A 100 16.61 4.11 8.37
CA LYS A 100 17.34 5.35 8.08
C LYS A 100 16.71 6.19 6.97
N GLN A 101 15.81 5.61 6.17
CA GLN A 101 15.23 6.27 5.01
C GLN A 101 14.21 7.33 5.45
N LYS A 102 14.53 8.60 5.17
CA LYS A 102 13.64 9.73 5.42
C LYS A 102 12.66 9.91 4.27
N ILE A 103 11.40 10.16 4.58
CA ILE A 103 10.37 10.53 3.59
C ILE A 103 9.78 11.88 3.99
N LEU A 104 9.33 12.65 3.00
CA LEU A 104 8.64 13.90 3.23
C LEU A 104 7.16 13.63 3.39
N LEU A 105 6.56 14.20 4.43
CA LEU A 105 5.13 14.14 4.71
C LEU A 105 4.60 15.56 4.95
N PRO A 106 3.34 15.84 4.59
CA PRO A 106 2.64 17.01 5.07
C PRO A 106 2.62 17.04 6.60
N VAL A 107 2.78 18.22 7.18
CA VAL A 107 2.77 18.41 8.64
C VAL A 107 1.66 19.38 9.07
N ASN A 108 1.16 19.18 10.28
CA ASN A 108 0.21 20.08 10.94
C ASN A 108 0.94 21.24 11.65
N ALA A 109 0.20 22.08 12.37
CA ALA A 109 0.76 23.20 13.12
C ALA A 109 1.77 22.77 14.21
N ASP A 110 1.65 21.55 14.74
CA ASP A 110 2.55 20.97 15.74
C ASP A 110 3.78 20.27 15.11
N ASN A 111 4.00 20.45 13.81
CA ASN A 111 5.08 19.82 13.04
C ASN A 111 5.05 18.28 13.09
N GLN A 112 3.86 17.69 13.29
CA GLN A 112 3.60 16.26 13.21
C GLN A 112 2.95 15.90 11.87
N PRO A 113 3.08 14.67 11.36
CA PRO A 113 2.41 14.26 10.13
C PRO A 113 0.89 14.51 10.19
N ASP A 114 0.37 15.27 9.23
CA ASP A 114 -1.05 15.63 9.16
C ASP A 114 -1.88 14.52 8.51
N TRP A 115 -2.16 13.47 9.29
CA TRP A 115 -2.89 12.30 8.80
C TRP A 115 -4.30 12.63 8.32
N MET A 116 -4.97 13.60 8.95
CA MET A 116 -6.32 14.00 8.58
C MET A 116 -6.36 14.69 7.22
N ASN A 117 -5.41 15.59 6.95
CA ASN A 117 -5.31 16.24 5.65
C ASN A 117 -4.85 15.26 4.56
N ILE A 118 -3.91 14.36 4.86
CA ILE A 118 -3.52 13.26 3.96
C ILE A 118 -4.74 12.42 3.56
N GLU A 119 -5.58 12.06 4.52
CA GLU A 119 -6.80 11.29 4.27
C GLU A 119 -7.77 12.04 3.36
N ARG A 120 -8.11 13.30 3.68
CA ARG A 120 -8.99 14.14 2.85
C ARG A 120 -8.46 14.30 1.43
N PHE A 121 -7.15 14.52 1.28
CA PHE A 121 -6.50 14.64 -0.01
C PHE A 121 -6.63 13.36 -0.85
N MET A 122 -6.35 12.21 -0.24
CA MET A 122 -6.44 10.91 -0.92
C MET A 122 -7.88 10.56 -1.30
N GLN A 123 -8.85 10.82 -0.41
CA GLN A 123 -10.27 10.64 -0.68
C GLN A 123 -10.74 11.51 -1.85
N ARG A 124 -10.31 12.78 -1.91
CA ARG A 124 -10.62 13.67 -3.03
C ARG A 124 -10.12 13.09 -4.36
N ILE A 125 -8.85 12.63 -4.41
CA ILE A 125 -8.29 12.01 -5.62
C ILE A 125 -9.10 10.77 -6.02
N GLU A 126 -9.42 9.89 -5.06
CA GLU A 126 -10.21 8.68 -5.32
C GLU A 126 -11.59 9.02 -5.91
N LEU A 127 -12.30 9.98 -5.31
CA LEU A 127 -13.60 10.46 -5.78
C LEU A 127 -13.52 11.05 -7.19
N GLU A 128 -12.52 11.90 -7.47
CA GLU A 128 -12.30 12.47 -8.80
C GLU A 128 -12.13 11.37 -9.86
N LYS A 129 -11.37 10.32 -9.54
CA LYS A 129 -11.18 9.17 -10.46
C LYS A 129 -12.45 8.36 -10.66
N ILE A 130 -13.21 8.11 -9.60
CA ILE A 130 -14.51 7.41 -9.68
C ILE A 130 -15.48 8.19 -10.57
N VAL A 131 -15.63 9.50 -10.32
CA VAL A 131 -16.53 10.34 -11.12
C VAL A 131 -16.11 10.38 -12.58
N CYS A 132 -14.81 10.51 -12.86
CA CYS A 132 -14.28 10.48 -14.23
C CYS A 132 -14.60 9.14 -14.93
N TYR A 133 -14.40 8.02 -14.25
CA TYR A 133 -14.74 6.68 -14.76
C TYR A 133 -16.24 6.51 -15.02
N LEU A 134 -17.10 6.96 -14.10
CA LEU A 134 -18.55 6.88 -14.28
C LEU A 134 -19.01 7.72 -15.48
N LYS A 135 -18.47 8.93 -15.64
CA LYS A 135 -18.74 9.79 -16.81
C LYS A 135 -18.30 9.14 -18.12
N SER A 136 -17.13 8.49 -18.15
CA SER A 136 -16.67 7.81 -19.37
C SER A 136 -17.51 6.57 -19.72
N ARG A 137 -18.11 5.90 -18.72
CA ARG A 137 -19.05 4.79 -18.95
C ARG A 137 -20.46 5.21 -19.35
N GLN A 138 -20.94 6.35 -18.85
CA GLN A 138 -22.26 6.89 -19.17
C GLN A 138 -22.36 7.51 -20.58
N GLN A 139 -21.25 7.61 -21.32
CA GLN A 139 -21.26 7.97 -22.75
C GLN A 139 -21.81 6.86 -23.67
N ILE A 140 -22.30 5.73 -23.12
CA ILE A 140 -23.19 4.78 -23.81
C ILE A 140 -24.64 5.12 -23.43
N GLN A 141 -25.20 6.08 -24.18
CA GLN A 141 -26.61 6.37 -24.45
C GLN A 141 -27.63 6.18 -23.31
N PHE A 142 -27.94 7.27 -22.59
CA PHE A 142 -29.28 7.44 -22.01
C PHE A 142 -30.13 8.21 -23.02
N PRO A 143 -31.21 7.63 -23.60
CA PRO A 143 -32.15 8.42 -24.38
C PRO A 143 -32.78 9.45 -23.44
N CYS A 144 -32.57 10.72 -23.77
CA CYS A 144 -33.28 11.83 -23.17
C CYS A 144 -34.77 11.60 -23.43
N LYS A 145 -35.54 11.26 -22.39
CA LYS A 145 -36.99 11.32 -22.46
C LYS A 145 -37.43 12.69 -21.99
N THR A 146 -37.73 13.51 -22.98
CA THR A 146 -38.54 14.73 -22.88
C THR A 146 -39.86 14.41 -22.18
N VAL A 147 -40.25 15.26 -21.24
CA VAL A 147 -41.65 15.54 -20.90
C VAL A 147 -41.81 17.05 -20.91
#